data_AF-A0A524IT19-F1
#
_entry.id   AF-A0A524IT19-F1
#
_cell.length_a   1.000
_cell.length_b   1.000
_cell.length_c   1.000
_cell.angle_alpha   90.00
_cell.angle_beta   90.00
_cell.angle_gamma   90.00
#
_symmetry.space_group_name_H-M   'P 1'
#
loop_
_entity.id
_entity.type
_entity.pdbx_description
1 polymer ?
#
loop_
_entity_poly.entity_id
_entity_poly.type
_entity_poly.pdbx_seq_one_letter_code
_entity_poly.pdbx_strand_id
1 'polypeptide(L)'
;MIYPPNTKKLGLLLGIALLSITFVGCQSFQPNNPGELALENHDFIGLWDAYNDCQAGLNTQDMQRKLEVLHSAPTPISLDDSPIPIPRFIKELSSTRNSRLAVDPRAMAASCSMHLAKVAQQSDDWDTSLRTWQSIVNQYPEPQYAFYVSEATRAIEEFSSIRPASLSSHDSLVR
;
A
#
# COMPACT_ATOMS: atom_id res chain seq x y z
N MET A 1 44.64 8.34 -61.46
CA MET A 1 43.19 8.61 -61.35
C MET A 1 42.82 8.57 -59.88
N ILE A 2 42.54 9.71 -59.26
CA ILE A 2 42.14 9.82 -57.86
C ILE A 2 40.70 10.31 -57.86
N TYR A 3 39.77 9.48 -57.39
CA TYR A 3 38.33 9.76 -57.35
C TYR A 3 38.03 10.66 -56.14
N PRO A 4 37.46 11.87 -56.30
CA PRO A 4 37.16 12.71 -55.15
C PRO A 4 35.98 12.12 -54.37
N PRO A 5 36.07 12.03 -53.03
CA PRO A 5 34.97 11.51 -52.22
C PRO A 5 33.82 12.53 -52.19
N ASN A 6 32.61 12.02 -52.39
CA ASN A 6 31.39 12.82 -52.54
C ASN A 6 30.90 13.27 -51.14
N THR A 7 31.46 14.38 -50.66
CA THR A 7 31.25 14.97 -49.32
C THR A 7 29.77 15.16 -48.95
N LYS A 8 28.90 15.34 -49.94
CA LYS A 8 27.44 15.45 -49.76
C LYS A 8 26.79 14.15 -49.25
N LYS A 9 27.27 12.99 -49.70
CA LYS A 9 26.75 11.68 -49.24
C LYS A 9 27.21 11.36 -47.81
N LEU A 10 28.42 11.79 -47.45
CA LEU A 10 28.97 11.61 -46.10
C LEU A 10 28.21 12.44 -45.06
N GLY A 11 27.91 13.70 -45.38
CA GLY A 11 27.10 14.57 -44.50
C GLY A 11 25.67 14.07 -44.30
N LEU A 12 25.04 13.54 -45.35
CA LEU A 12 23.70 12.95 -45.27
C LEU A 12 23.67 11.70 -44.37
N LEU A 13 24.66 10.81 -44.51
CA LEU A 13 24.75 9.60 -43.69
C LEU A 13 25.04 9.91 -42.22
N LEU A 14 25.86 10.92 -41.94
CA LEU A 14 26.15 11.36 -40.56
C LEU A 14 24.91 11.99 -39.90
N GLY A 15 24.13 12.77 -40.66
CA GLY A 15 22.88 13.37 -40.19
C GLY A 15 21.81 12.33 -39.86
N ILE A 16 21.67 11.29 -40.70
CA ILE A 16 20.75 10.18 -40.44
C ILE A 16 21.17 9.40 -39.19
N ALA A 17 22.47 9.12 -39.03
CA ALA A 17 23.00 8.40 -37.86
C ALA A 17 22.83 9.17 -36.54
N LEU A 18 23.01 10.49 -36.55
CA LEU A 18 22.74 11.32 -35.36
C LEU A 18 21.25 11.34 -34.99
N LEU A 19 20.36 11.33 -35.98
CA LEU A 19 18.91 11.34 -35.75
C LEU A 19 18.44 10.02 -35.12
N SER A 20 18.98 8.87 -35.55
CA SER A 20 18.61 7.57 -34.99
C SER A 20 19.04 7.38 -33.53
N ILE A 21 20.17 7.96 -33.11
CA ILE A 21 20.64 7.87 -31.71
C ILE A 21 19.66 8.56 -30.75
N THR A 22 18.94 9.60 -31.19
CA THR A 22 17.95 10.30 -30.35
C THR A 22 16.65 9.52 -30.12
N PHE A 23 16.30 8.58 -31.01
CA PHE A 23 15.06 7.81 -30.90
C PHE A 23 15.19 6.52 -30.07
N VAL A 24 16.39 5.95 -29.95
CA VAL A 24 16.60 4.67 -29.23
C VAL A 24 16.58 4.84 -27.70
N GLY A 25 16.76 6.06 -27.20
CA GLY A 25 16.81 6.34 -25.76
C GLY A 25 15.47 6.25 -25.02
N CYS A 26 14.32 6.35 -25.70
CA CYS A 26 13.03 6.47 -25.03
C CYS A 26 12.36 5.13 -24.65
N GLN A 27 12.79 3.99 -25.20
CA GLN A 27 12.13 2.70 -24.93
C GLN A 27 12.91 1.78 -23.98
N SER A 28 14.20 2.04 -23.70
CA SER A 28 15.02 1.17 -22.85
C SER A 28 14.76 1.29 -21.34
N PHE A 29 13.88 2.20 -20.91
CA PHE A 29 13.53 2.39 -19.49
C PHE A 29 12.08 2.02 -19.17
N GLN A 30 11.38 1.32 -20.06
CA GLN A 30 10.08 0.78 -19.71
C GLN A 30 10.27 -0.49 -18.88
N PRO A 31 9.79 -0.51 -17.62
CA PRO A 31 9.80 -1.73 -16.82
C PRO A 31 8.96 -2.80 -17.53
N ASN A 32 9.55 -3.97 -17.76
CA ASN A 32 8.87 -5.09 -18.39
C ASN A 32 8.16 -6.00 -17.37
N ASN A 33 8.28 -5.70 -16.07
CA ASN A 33 7.69 -6.50 -15.01
C ASN A 33 6.45 -5.80 -14.43
N PRO A 34 5.29 -6.48 -14.38
CA PRO A 34 4.14 -5.99 -13.62
C PRO A 34 4.54 -5.88 -12.14
N GLY A 35 4.50 -4.65 -11.60
CA GLY A 35 4.88 -4.34 -10.21
C GLY A 35 6.08 -3.39 -10.06
N GLU A 36 6.88 -3.16 -11.11
CA GLU A 36 8.14 -2.41 -10.96
C GLU A 36 7.96 -0.89 -10.82
N LEU A 37 6.83 -0.32 -11.28
CA LEU A 37 6.52 1.10 -11.12
C LEU A 37 5.01 1.33 -11.03
N ALA A 38 4.57 1.76 -9.84
CA ALA A 38 3.22 2.20 -9.51
C ALA A 38 2.14 1.10 -9.54
N LEU A 39 1.41 1.02 -8.42
CA LEU A 39 0.07 0.45 -8.38
C LEU A 39 -0.71 0.94 -9.61
N GLU A 40 -1.24 0.03 -10.42
CA GLU A 40 -1.93 0.42 -11.65
C GLU A 40 -3.13 1.33 -11.29
N ASN A 41 -3.40 2.33 -12.14
CA ASN A 41 -4.37 3.38 -11.80
C ASN A 41 -5.75 2.81 -11.42
N HIS A 42 -6.14 1.69 -12.02
CA HIS A 42 -7.40 1.02 -11.72
C HIS A 42 -7.39 0.33 -10.34
N ASP A 43 -6.27 -0.26 -9.93
CA ASP A 43 -6.10 -0.87 -8.61
C ASP A 43 -6.12 0.19 -7.51
N PHE A 44 -5.50 1.35 -7.75
CA PHE A 44 -5.56 2.47 -6.81
C PHE A 44 -6.98 3.01 -6.64
N ILE A 45 -7.71 3.24 -7.74
CA ILE A 45 -9.10 3.70 -7.65
C ILE A 45 -9.97 2.67 -6.91
N GLY A 46 -9.77 1.38 -7.17
CA GLY A 46 -10.48 0.32 -6.43
C GLY A 46 -10.21 0.35 -4.92
N LEU A 47 -8.96 0.57 -4.50
CA LEU A 47 -8.60 0.73 -3.10
C LEU A 47 -9.19 2.01 -2.49
N TRP A 48 -9.16 3.11 -3.23
CA TRP A 48 -9.76 4.37 -2.80
C TRP A 48 -11.27 4.26 -2.60
N ASP A 49 -11.97 3.62 -3.53
CA ASP A 49 -13.41 3.37 -3.43
C ASP A 49 -13.72 2.44 -2.26
N ALA A 50 -12.94 1.37 -2.07
CA ALA A 50 -13.10 0.47 -0.93
C ALA A 50 -12.93 1.22 0.41
N TYR A 51 -11.96 2.13 0.50
CA TYR A 51 -11.78 2.96 1.68
C TYR A 51 -12.96 3.90 1.91
N ASN A 52 -13.42 4.63 0.89
CA ASN A 52 -14.55 5.54 1.04
C ASN A 52 -15.84 4.80 1.42
N ASP A 53 -16.09 3.66 0.79
CA ASP A 53 -17.22 2.78 1.11
C ASP A 53 -17.14 2.28 2.55
N CYS A 54 -15.95 1.90 3.02
CA CYS A 54 -15.75 1.50 4.40
C CYS A 54 -16.05 2.66 5.36
N GLN A 55 -15.50 3.85 5.10
CA GLN A 55 -15.66 5.02 5.97
C GLN A 55 -17.11 5.53 6.04
N ALA A 56 -17.88 5.37 4.96
CA ALA A 56 -19.31 5.69 4.93
C ALA A 56 -20.21 4.54 5.44
N GLY A 57 -19.64 3.34 5.61
CA GLY A 57 -20.35 2.13 5.97
C GLY A 57 -20.84 2.11 7.41
N LEU A 58 -21.96 1.38 7.61
CA LEU A 58 -22.55 1.08 8.91
C LEU A 58 -22.83 -0.43 9.09
N ASN A 59 -22.67 -1.23 8.02
CA ASN A 59 -22.83 -2.68 8.07
C ASN A 59 -21.45 -3.32 8.23
N THR A 60 -21.23 -4.02 9.35
CA THR A 60 -19.92 -4.60 9.70
C THR A 60 -19.45 -5.64 8.69
N GLN A 61 -20.35 -6.46 8.13
CA GLN A 61 -20.01 -7.47 7.12
C GLN A 61 -19.55 -6.83 5.80
N ASP A 62 -20.24 -5.78 5.36
CA ASP A 62 -19.88 -5.05 4.14
C ASP A 62 -18.53 -4.35 4.32
N MET A 63 -18.35 -3.68 5.45
CA MET A 63 -17.09 -3.02 5.82
C MET A 63 -15.93 -4.01 5.89
N GLN A 64 -16.16 -5.22 6.41
CA GLN A 64 -15.13 -6.26 6.46
C GLN A 64 -14.71 -6.72 5.06
N ARG A 65 -15.64 -6.85 4.12
CA ARG A 65 -15.32 -7.14 2.71
C ARG A 65 -14.50 -6.02 2.06
N LYS A 66 -14.81 -4.75 2.37
CA LYS A 66 -14.01 -3.60 1.89
C LYS A 66 -12.61 -3.59 2.52
N LEU A 67 -12.51 -3.94 3.80
CA LEU A 67 -11.25 -4.08 4.50
C LEU A 67 -10.35 -5.17 3.89
N GLU A 68 -10.92 -6.32 3.49
CA GLU A 68 -10.20 -7.37 2.76
C GLU A 68 -9.59 -6.86 1.45
N VAL A 69 -10.32 -6.03 0.70
CA VAL A 69 -9.79 -5.35 -0.49
C VAL A 69 -8.62 -4.46 -0.13
N LEU A 70 -8.71 -3.66 0.94
CA LEU A 70 -7.62 -2.80 1.39
C LEU A 70 -6.38 -3.60 1.82
N HIS A 71 -6.55 -4.75 2.47
CA HIS A 71 -5.45 -5.63 2.85
C HIS A 71 -4.77 -6.33 1.66
N SER A 72 -5.48 -6.47 0.54
CA SER A 72 -4.93 -7.03 -0.70
C SER A 72 -3.99 -6.06 -1.44
N ALA A 73 -3.89 -4.81 -0.97
CA ALA A 73 -3.04 -3.81 -1.58
C ALA A 73 -1.56 -4.27 -1.65
N PRO A 74 -0.88 -4.08 -2.79
CA PRO A 74 0.53 -4.39 -2.91
C PRO A 74 1.36 -3.66 -1.85
N THR A 75 2.21 -4.40 -1.14
CA THR A 75 3.17 -3.79 -0.24
C THR A 75 4.20 -3.00 -1.04
N PRO A 76 4.64 -1.81 -0.57
CA PRO A 76 5.70 -1.07 -1.24
C PRO A 76 6.94 -1.95 -1.41
N ILE A 77 7.57 -1.89 -2.58
CA ILE A 77 8.82 -2.60 -2.85
C ILE A 77 9.88 -2.09 -1.87
N SER A 78 10.44 -2.99 -1.06
CA SER A 78 11.65 -2.67 -0.30
C SER A 78 12.82 -2.59 -1.28
N LEU A 79 13.64 -1.53 -1.17
CA LEU A 79 14.89 -1.44 -1.93
C LEU A 79 15.92 -2.49 -1.49
N ASP A 80 15.63 -3.25 -0.42
CA ASP A 80 16.39 -4.45 -0.04
C ASP A 80 16.33 -5.54 -1.11
N ASP A 81 15.21 -5.66 -1.81
CA ASP A 81 14.94 -6.74 -2.78
C ASP A 81 15.19 -6.32 -4.23
N SER A 82 15.89 -5.20 -4.44
CA SER A 82 16.16 -4.72 -5.79
C SER A 82 17.15 -5.65 -6.53
N PRO A 83 16.82 -6.11 -7.74
CA PRO A 83 17.76 -6.88 -8.56
C PRO A 83 18.95 -6.05 -9.07
N ILE A 84 18.91 -4.73 -8.86
CA ILE A 84 19.96 -3.79 -9.26
C ILE A 84 20.77 -3.42 -8.00
N PRO A 85 22.12 -3.41 -8.06
CA PRO A 85 22.94 -2.95 -6.94
C PRO A 85 22.73 -1.45 -6.71
N ILE A 86 21.91 -1.10 -5.70
CA ILE A 86 21.64 0.28 -5.31
C ILE A 86 22.68 0.75 -4.28
N PRO A 87 23.38 1.88 -4.52
CA PRO A 87 24.30 2.46 -3.54
C PRO A 87 23.65 2.74 -2.18
N ARG A 88 24.38 2.48 -1.08
CA ARG A 88 23.87 2.63 0.30
C ARG A 88 23.25 4.00 0.61
N PHE A 89 23.81 5.08 0.09
CA PHE A 89 23.27 6.43 0.33
C PHE A 89 21.85 6.60 -0.26
N ILE A 90 21.54 6.00 -1.41
CA ILE A 90 20.19 6.03 -1.99
C ILE A 90 19.24 5.18 -1.16
N LYS A 91 19.72 4.03 -0.67
CA LYS A 91 18.96 3.14 0.20
C LYS A 91 18.58 3.86 1.49
N GLU A 92 19.50 4.55 2.16
CA GLU A 92 19.26 5.33 3.38
C GLU A 92 18.31 6.52 3.15
N LEU A 93 18.43 7.21 2.00
CA LEU A 93 17.53 8.30 1.63
C LEU A 93 16.13 7.83 1.24
N SER A 94 15.98 6.57 0.82
CA SER A 94 14.71 6.01 0.37
C SER A 94 14.02 5.16 1.43
N SER A 95 14.76 4.47 2.30
CA SER A 95 14.21 3.70 3.42
C SER A 95 13.56 4.58 4.48
N THR A 96 13.92 5.87 4.51
CA THR A 96 13.31 6.90 5.35
C THR A 96 12.05 7.53 4.72
N ARG A 97 11.71 7.20 3.47
CA ARG A 97 10.54 7.74 2.77
C ARG A 97 9.45 6.70 2.69
N ASN A 98 8.45 6.84 3.58
CA ASN A 98 7.17 6.14 3.50
C ASN A 98 6.61 6.17 2.07
N SER A 99 5.92 5.09 1.68
CA SER A 99 5.24 4.86 0.40
C SER A 99 5.27 6.05 -0.58
N ARG A 100 5.85 5.86 -1.78
CA ARG A 100 5.82 6.89 -2.84
C ARG A 100 4.42 7.16 -3.40
N LEU A 101 3.39 6.46 -2.91
CA LEU A 101 2.00 6.79 -3.17
C LEU A 101 1.61 8.00 -2.31
N ALA A 102 0.86 8.94 -2.89
CA ALA A 102 0.30 10.06 -2.12
C ALA A 102 -0.62 9.60 -0.97
N VAL A 103 -1.03 8.33 -0.98
CA VAL A 103 -1.88 7.69 0.02
C VAL A 103 -1.25 6.34 0.39
N ASP A 104 -1.22 6.03 1.69
CA ASP A 104 -0.72 4.75 2.21
C ASP A 104 -1.87 3.74 2.36
N PRO A 105 -1.93 2.66 1.54
CA PRO A 105 -3.00 1.67 1.63
C PRO A 105 -3.07 0.93 2.97
N ARG A 106 -1.93 0.76 3.67
CA ARG A 106 -1.93 0.15 5.01
C ARG A 106 -2.56 1.09 6.03
N ALA A 107 -2.30 2.39 5.93
CA ALA A 107 -2.97 3.39 6.77
C ALA A 107 -4.47 3.47 6.46
N MET A 108 -4.88 3.37 5.19
CA MET A 108 -6.30 3.27 4.81
C MET A 108 -6.97 2.05 5.45
N ALA A 109 -6.32 0.88 5.37
CA ALA A 109 -6.80 -0.35 6.01
C ALA A 109 -6.91 -0.18 7.54
N ALA A 110 -5.88 0.37 8.19
CA ALA A 110 -5.90 0.60 9.64
C ALA A 110 -7.05 1.55 10.04
N SER A 111 -7.25 2.63 9.30
CA SER A 111 -8.38 3.55 9.51
C SER A 111 -9.73 2.87 9.34
N CYS A 112 -9.90 2.07 8.29
CA CYS A 112 -11.13 1.31 8.04
C CYS A 112 -11.38 0.28 9.17
N SER A 113 -10.35 -0.43 9.63
CA SER A 113 -10.44 -1.35 10.78
C SER A 113 -10.90 -0.62 12.05
N MET A 114 -10.38 0.57 12.33
CA MET A 114 -10.84 1.36 13.49
C MET A 114 -12.32 1.72 13.37
N HIS A 115 -12.77 2.13 12.20
CA HIS A 115 -14.17 2.49 11.97
C HIS A 115 -15.09 1.28 12.06
N LEU A 116 -14.69 0.15 11.46
CA LEU A 116 -15.37 -1.15 11.60
C LEU A 116 -15.53 -1.54 13.07
N ALA A 117 -14.46 -1.44 13.86
CA ALA A 117 -14.49 -1.79 15.27
C ALA A 117 -15.46 -0.89 16.06
N LYS A 118 -15.50 0.41 15.76
CA LYS A 118 -16.44 1.37 16.38
C LYS A 118 -17.89 1.10 15.97
N VAL A 119 -18.15 0.82 14.70
CA VAL A 119 -19.50 0.48 14.20
C VAL A 119 -19.99 -0.83 14.82
N ALA A 120 -19.12 -1.83 14.93
CA ALA A 120 -19.42 -3.09 15.61
C ALA A 120 -19.76 -2.84 17.10
N GLN A 121 -19.00 -1.98 17.76
CA GLN A 121 -19.26 -1.56 19.14
C GLN A 121 -20.63 -0.90 19.30
N GLN A 122 -20.98 0.03 18.40
CA GLN A 122 -22.27 0.73 18.39
C GLN A 122 -23.46 -0.18 18.11
N SER A 123 -23.20 -1.33 17.48
CA SER A 123 -24.22 -2.33 17.12
C SER A 123 -24.27 -3.51 18.10
N ASP A 124 -23.61 -3.39 19.27
CA ASP A 124 -23.45 -4.45 20.28
C ASP A 124 -22.76 -5.73 19.79
N ASP A 125 -22.07 -5.69 18.64
CA ASP A 125 -21.22 -6.77 18.14
C ASP A 125 -19.82 -6.67 18.76
N TRP A 126 -19.77 -6.97 20.06
CA TRP A 126 -18.57 -6.84 20.88
C TRP A 126 -17.45 -7.82 20.47
N ASP A 127 -17.79 -8.99 19.91
CA ASP A 127 -16.81 -9.97 19.41
C ASP A 127 -16.06 -9.43 18.20
N THR A 128 -16.79 -8.95 17.18
CA THR A 128 -16.18 -8.33 16.01
C THR A 128 -15.39 -7.09 16.38
N SER A 129 -15.91 -6.25 17.28
CA SER A 129 -15.21 -5.05 17.73
C SER A 129 -13.87 -5.40 18.38
N LEU A 130 -13.87 -6.28 19.39
CA LEU A 130 -12.65 -6.65 20.11
C LEU A 130 -11.62 -7.33 19.21
N ARG A 131 -12.05 -8.28 18.37
CA ARG A 131 -11.18 -8.95 17.39
C ARG A 131 -10.55 -7.95 16.43
N THR A 132 -11.31 -6.95 15.98
CA THR A 132 -10.80 -5.92 15.06
C THR A 132 -9.82 -4.96 15.75
N TRP A 133 -10.05 -4.59 17.01
CA TRP A 133 -9.05 -3.82 17.76
C TRP A 133 -7.76 -4.59 17.97
N GLN A 134 -7.85 -5.87 18.33
CA GLN A 134 -6.67 -6.74 18.49
C GLN A 134 -5.91 -6.92 17.18
N SER A 135 -6.62 -7.01 16.04
CA SER A 135 -5.97 -7.15 14.74
C SER A 135 -5.14 -5.92 14.40
N ILE A 136 -5.57 -4.70 14.76
CA ILE A 136 -4.80 -3.47 14.54
C ILE A 136 -3.45 -3.52 15.29
N VAL A 137 -3.45 -3.93 16.55
CA VAL A 137 -2.21 -4.04 17.35
C VAL A 137 -1.24 -5.07 16.72
N ASN A 138 -1.79 -6.17 16.21
CA ASN A 138 -0.98 -7.26 15.66
C ASN A 138 -0.47 -6.99 14.23
N GLN A 139 -1.25 -6.30 13.41
CA GLN A 139 -0.96 -6.13 11.97
C GLN A 139 -0.13 -4.87 11.65
N TYR A 140 -0.10 -3.89 12.55
CA TYR A 140 0.59 -2.61 12.33
C TYR A 140 1.63 -2.30 13.41
N PRO A 141 2.57 -3.22 13.73
CA PRO A 141 3.56 -3.01 14.80
C PRO A 141 4.57 -1.89 14.49
N GLU A 142 4.61 -1.40 13.25
CA GLU A 142 5.62 -0.44 12.83
C GLU A 142 5.37 0.98 13.38
N PRO A 143 6.42 1.74 13.75
CA PRO A 143 6.27 3.04 14.43
C PRO A 143 5.41 4.08 13.68
N GLN A 144 5.39 4.04 12.34
CA GLN A 144 4.59 4.95 11.52
C GLN A 144 3.07 4.76 11.72
N TYR A 145 2.64 3.62 12.24
CA TYR A 145 1.24 3.32 12.56
C TYR A 145 0.93 3.42 14.05
N ALA A 146 1.85 3.96 14.86
CA ALA A 146 1.72 4.04 16.32
C ALA A 146 0.42 4.73 16.79
N PHE A 147 -0.11 5.68 16.01
CA PHE A 147 -1.42 6.29 16.28
C PHE A 147 -2.56 5.24 16.32
N TYR A 148 -2.65 4.38 15.30
CA TYR A 148 -3.67 3.34 15.20
C TYR A 148 -3.53 2.31 16.33
N VAL A 149 -2.30 1.90 16.62
CA VAL A 149 -1.99 0.96 17.70
C VAL A 149 -2.34 1.55 19.06
N SER A 150 -1.95 2.80 19.33
CA SER A 150 -2.28 3.48 20.59
C SER A 150 -3.78 3.55 20.80
N GLU A 151 -4.54 3.81 19.74
CA GLU A 151 -5.99 3.94 19.85
C GLU A 151 -6.68 2.59 20.03
N ALA A 152 -6.20 1.56 19.34
CA ALA A 152 -6.67 0.19 19.53
C ALA A 152 -6.39 -0.34 20.94
N THR A 153 -5.19 -0.11 21.47
CA THR A 153 -4.83 -0.51 22.85
C THR A 153 -5.75 0.15 23.88
N ARG A 154 -6.00 1.46 23.74
CA ARG A 154 -6.92 2.18 24.64
C ARG A 154 -8.34 1.59 24.58
N ALA A 155 -8.84 1.28 23.39
CA ALA A 155 -10.14 0.64 23.23
C ALA A 155 -10.19 -0.73 23.92
N ILE A 156 -9.17 -1.58 23.73
CA ILE A 156 -9.08 -2.91 24.37
C ILE A 156 -9.08 -2.81 25.89
N GLU A 157 -8.36 -1.83 26.45
CA GLU A 157 -8.37 -1.57 27.90
C GLU A 157 -9.77 -1.21 28.40
N GLU A 158 -10.50 -0.35 27.68
CA GLU A 158 -11.89 0.00 27.98
C GLU A 158 -12.82 -1.23 27.96
N PHE A 159 -12.66 -2.10 26.96
CA PHE A 159 -13.36 -3.39 26.89
C PHE A 159 -13.10 -4.27 28.13
N SER A 160 -11.85 -4.35 28.57
CA SER A 160 -11.48 -5.14 29.74
C SER A 160 -12.09 -4.61 31.03
N SER A 161 -12.28 -3.30 31.13
CA SER A 161 -12.93 -2.63 32.26
C SER A 161 -14.44 -2.82 32.29
N ILE A 162 -15.09 -3.00 31.13
CA ILE A 162 -16.55 -3.04 31.00
C ILE A 162 -17.07 -4.48 30.75
N ARG A 163 -16.19 -5.44 30.47
CA ARG A 163 -16.44 -6.85 30.14
C ARG A 163 -17.92 -7.17 29.81
N PRO A 164 -18.36 -6.96 28.56
CA PRO A 164 -19.74 -7.23 28.18
C PRO A 164 -20.09 -8.71 28.41
N ALA A 165 -21.29 -8.98 28.93
CA ALA A 165 -21.74 -10.32 29.34
C ALA A 165 -21.74 -11.36 28.19
N SER A 166 -21.76 -10.90 26.94
CA SER A 166 -21.64 -11.75 25.75
C SER A 166 -20.26 -12.42 25.65
N LEU A 167 -19.18 -11.73 26.03
CA LEU A 167 -17.81 -12.25 25.98
C LEU A 167 -17.49 -13.18 27.17
N SER A 168 -18.10 -12.97 28.33
CA SER A 168 -17.92 -13.88 29.48
C SER A 168 -18.53 -15.27 29.25
N SER A 169 -19.58 -15.32 28.43
CA SER A 169 -20.30 -16.55 28.10
C SER A 169 -19.48 -17.48 27.20
N HIS A 170 -18.68 -16.91 26.29
CA HIS A 170 -17.90 -17.69 25.33
C HIS A 170 -16.66 -18.34 25.97
N ASP A 171 -16.03 -17.67 26.94
CA ASP A 171 -14.88 -18.16 27.70
C ASP A 171 -15.26 -19.33 28.66
N SER A 172 -16.54 -19.44 29.01
CA SER A 172 -17.07 -20.51 29.86
C SER A 172 -17.34 -21.82 29.12
N LEU A 173 -17.38 -21.80 27.78
CA LEU A 173 -17.68 -22.97 26.93
C LEU A 173 -16.43 -23.61 26.29
N VAL A 174 -15.24 -23.03 26.50
CA VAL A 174 -13.96 -23.51 25.94
C VAL A 174 -13.09 -24.18 27.02
N ARG A 175 -13.64 -24.48 28.20
CA ARG A 175 -12.97 -25.27 29.26
C ARG A 175 -13.56 -26.66 29.35
#